data_AF-A0A974SAK9-F1
#
_entry.id   AF-A0A974SAK9-F1
#
_cell.length_a   1.000
_cell.length_b   1.000
_cell.length_c   1.000
_cell.angle_alpha   90.00
_cell.angle_beta   90.00
_cell.angle_gamma   90.00
#
_symmetry.space_group_name_H-M   'P 1'
#
loop_
_entity.id
_entity.type
_entity.pdbx_description
1 polymer ?
#
loop_
_entity_poly.entity_id
_entity_poly.type
_entity_poly.pdbx_seq_one_letter_code
_entity_poly.pdbx_strand_id
1 'polypeptide(L)'
;MLYEFRPYAVVADEVMAFFADRLKVVLRDQGKRHDLVDAVFALGDDDLVRIVARVEALDGFLKTEDGKNLLAGEKRARQLLQAEEKKGPLPAGPAVAMSGATSEETALIGAISLRNPRWRVHCTMKISQVRCVPCRDCARPWTPSSRRCW
;
A
#
# COMPACT_ATOMS: atom_id res chain seq x y z
N MET A 1 14.14 15.36 -42.96
CA MET A 1 12.96 15.19 -42.10
C MET A 1 12.96 13.72 -41.67
N LEU A 2 13.58 13.40 -40.54
CA LEU A 2 13.75 12.02 -40.09
C LEU A 2 12.67 11.74 -39.05
N TYR A 3 11.63 11.01 -39.43
CA TYR A 3 10.71 10.44 -38.47
C TYR A 3 11.38 9.21 -37.86
N GLU A 4 11.63 9.26 -36.55
CA GLU A 4 12.10 8.11 -35.80
C GLU A 4 10.90 7.30 -35.32
N PHE A 5 10.78 6.07 -35.80
CA PHE A 5 9.71 5.18 -35.38
C PHE A 5 9.97 4.68 -33.96
N ARG A 6 9.00 4.92 -33.07
CA ARG A 6 9.07 4.43 -31.71
C ARG A 6 8.86 2.92 -31.63
N PRO A 7 9.58 2.21 -30.73
CA PRO A 7 9.38 0.77 -30.53
C PRO A 7 7.97 0.45 -30.04
N TYR A 8 7.41 -0.66 -30.52
CA TYR A 8 6.07 -1.14 -30.17
C TYR A 8 5.84 -1.23 -28.65
N ALA A 9 6.80 -1.81 -27.91
CA ALA A 9 6.67 -2.00 -26.47
C ALA A 9 6.43 -0.67 -25.73
N VAL A 10 7.16 0.38 -26.09
CA VAL A 10 7.03 1.71 -25.47
C VAL A 10 5.68 2.33 -25.79
N VAL A 11 5.20 2.19 -27.04
CA VAL A 11 3.88 2.69 -27.43
C VAL A 11 2.76 1.92 -26.73
N ALA A 12 2.89 0.59 -26.63
CA ALA A 12 1.92 -0.26 -25.94
C ALA A 12 1.82 0.13 -24.45
N ASP A 13 2.95 0.30 -23.76
CA ASP A 13 2.96 0.70 -22.35
C ASP A 13 2.32 2.09 -22.12
N GLU A 14 2.60 3.06 -22.99
CA GLU A 14 1.98 4.38 -22.90
C GLU A 14 0.47 4.35 -23.17
N VAL A 15 0.03 3.56 -24.15
CA VAL A 15 -1.38 3.37 -24.44
C VAL A 15 -2.08 2.67 -23.27
N MET A 16 -1.46 1.66 -22.67
CA MET A 16 -1.98 0.98 -21.49
C MET A 16 -2.04 1.91 -20.28
N ALA A 17 -1.00 2.71 -20.04
CA ALA A 17 -0.98 3.73 -18.99
C ALA A 17 -2.08 4.78 -19.20
N PHE A 18 -2.30 5.21 -20.45
CA PHE A 18 -3.39 6.11 -20.81
C PHE A 18 -4.76 5.51 -20.48
N PHE A 19 -5.01 4.25 -20.86
CA PHE A 19 -6.28 3.58 -20.52
C PHE A 19 -6.45 3.41 -19.01
N ALA A 20 -5.39 3.04 -18.29
CA ALA A 20 -5.41 2.92 -16.84
C ALA A 20 -5.78 4.25 -16.17
N ASP A 21 -5.21 5.37 -16.62
CA ASP A 21 -5.52 6.69 -16.07
C ASP A 21 -6.96 7.14 -16.38
N ARG A 22 -7.47 6.85 -17.58
CA ARG A 22 -8.88 7.13 -17.91
C ARG A 22 -9.84 6.25 -17.10
N LEU A 23 -9.51 4.98 -16.92
CA LEU A 23 -10.29 4.07 -16.09
C LEU A 23 -10.34 4.53 -14.63
N LYS A 24 -9.22 5.01 -14.07
CA LYS A 24 -9.20 5.60 -12.71
C LYS A 24 -10.19 6.75 -12.58
N VAL A 25 -10.22 7.67 -13.55
CA VAL A 25 -11.15 8.81 -13.53
C VAL A 25 -12.59 8.33 -13.60
N VAL A 26 -12.91 7.40 -14.50
CA VAL A 26 -14.27 6.83 -14.62
C VAL A 26 -14.72 6.16 -13.32
N LEU A 27 -13.85 5.37 -12.67
CA LEU A 27 -14.18 4.72 -11.40
C LEU A 27 -14.38 5.72 -10.26
N ARG A 28 -13.63 6.82 -10.26
CA ARG A 28 -13.82 7.92 -9.29
C ARG A 28 -15.15 8.65 -9.52
N ASP A 29 -15.49 8.92 -10.78
CA ASP A 29 -16.77 9.55 -11.15
C ASP A 29 -17.98 8.66 -10.83
N GLN A 30 -17.81 7.33 -10.89
CA GLN A 30 -18.82 6.35 -10.44
C GLN A 30 -18.98 6.29 -8.91
N GLY A 31 -18.23 7.09 -8.15
CA GLY A 31 -18.33 7.16 -6.69
C GLY A 31 -17.56 6.07 -5.95
N LYS A 32 -16.65 5.35 -6.61
CA LYS A 32 -15.74 4.43 -5.91
C LYS A 32 -14.73 5.23 -5.09
N ARG A 33 -14.40 4.71 -3.91
CA ARG A 33 -13.46 5.36 -2.99
C ARG A 33 -12.08 5.51 -3.64
N HIS A 34 -11.51 6.72 -3.58
CA HIS A 34 -10.24 7.05 -4.23
C HIS A 34 -9.06 6.21 -3.71
N ASP A 35 -9.01 5.98 -2.40
CA ASP A 35 -7.98 5.16 -1.76
C ASP A 35 -8.05 3.69 -2.19
N LEU A 36 -9.26 3.18 -2.46
CA LEU A 36 -9.47 1.82 -2.95
C LEU A 36 -8.99 1.66 -4.39
N VAL A 37 -9.36 2.61 -5.27
CA VAL A 37 -8.93 2.62 -6.66
C VAL A 37 -7.40 2.66 -6.71
N ASP A 38 -6.77 3.61 -6.02
CA ASP A 38 -5.31 3.73 -6.01
C ASP A 38 -4.62 2.48 -5.47
N ALA A 39 -5.18 1.84 -4.43
CA ALA A 39 -4.63 0.61 -3.87
C ALA A 39 -4.63 -0.54 -4.88
N VAL A 40 -5.70 -0.70 -5.68
CA VAL A 40 -5.77 -1.75 -6.70
C VAL A 40 -4.80 -1.49 -7.85
N PHE A 41 -4.69 -0.23 -8.30
CA PHE A 41 -3.76 0.14 -9.37
C PHE A 41 -2.29 0.06 -8.95
N ALA A 42 -1.98 0.25 -7.66
CA ALA A 42 -0.61 0.12 -7.13
C ALA A 42 -0.05 -1.31 -7.23
N LEU A 43 -0.88 -2.33 -7.47
CA LEU A 43 -0.40 -3.70 -7.70
C LEU A 43 0.29 -3.86 -9.06
N GLY A 44 0.11 -2.92 -10.00
CA GLY A 44 0.75 -2.95 -11.32
C GLY A 44 0.21 -4.08 -12.21
N ASP A 45 -1.10 -4.22 -12.25
CA ASP A 45 -1.81 -5.19 -13.09
C ASP A 45 -2.03 -4.61 -14.50
N ASP A 46 -1.95 -5.42 -15.55
CA ASP A 46 -2.11 -5.02 -16.96
C ASP A 46 -3.50 -5.36 -17.53
N ASP A 47 -4.20 -6.29 -16.90
CA ASP A 47 -5.55 -6.68 -17.28
C ASP A 47 -6.60 -5.73 -16.66
N LEU A 48 -7.15 -4.85 -17.50
CA LEU A 48 -8.17 -3.87 -17.11
C LEU A 48 -9.45 -4.51 -16.55
N VAL A 49 -9.87 -5.66 -17.10
CA VAL A 49 -11.08 -6.36 -16.63
C VAL A 49 -10.84 -6.91 -15.23
N ARG A 50 -9.65 -7.48 -15.01
CA ARG A 50 -9.24 -7.97 -13.70
C ARG A 50 -9.13 -6.84 -12.67
N ILE A 51 -8.65 -5.67 -13.07
CA ILE A 51 -8.60 -4.47 -12.21
C ILE A 51 -10.02 -4.06 -11.78
N VAL A 52 -10.95 -3.92 -12.72
CA VAL A 52 -12.33 -3.51 -12.41
C VAL A 52 -13.00 -4.53 -11.50
N ALA A 53 -12.91 -5.82 -11.83
CA ALA A 53 -13.46 -6.89 -10.99
C ALA A 53 -12.88 -6.87 -9.58
N ARG A 54 -11.59 -6.56 -9.42
CA ARG A 54 -10.94 -6.44 -8.10
C ARG A 54 -11.43 -5.22 -7.33
N VAL A 55 -11.60 -4.08 -8.00
CA VAL A 55 -12.18 -2.86 -7.41
C VAL A 55 -13.60 -3.13 -6.90
N GLU A 56 -14.42 -3.79 -7.71
CA GLU A 56 -15.80 -4.12 -7.35
C GLU A 56 -15.89 -5.13 -6.21
N ALA A 57 -15.08 -6.19 -6.27
CA ALA A 57 -15.01 -7.19 -5.20
C ALA A 57 -14.57 -6.58 -3.87
N LEU A 58 -13.56 -5.69 -3.90
CA LEU A 58 -13.07 -5.01 -2.70
C LEU A 58 -14.09 -4.00 -2.15
N ASP A 59 -14.76 -3.24 -3.02
CA ASP A 59 -15.83 -2.32 -2.63
C ASP A 59 -17.02 -3.08 -2.02
N GLY A 60 -17.41 -4.20 -2.61
CA GLY A 60 -18.44 -5.10 -2.08
C GLY A 60 -18.05 -5.67 -0.71
N PHE A 61 -16.82 -6.15 -0.57
CA PHE A 61 -16.31 -6.68 0.69
C PHE A 61 -16.27 -5.62 1.81
N LEU A 62 -15.84 -4.38 1.53
CA LEU A 62 -15.81 -3.33 2.55
C LEU A 62 -17.20 -2.86 3.00
N LYS A 63 -18.25 -3.15 2.22
CA LYS A 63 -19.63 -2.87 2.62
C LYS A 63 -20.19 -3.91 3.59
N THR A 64 -19.59 -5.10 3.66
CA THR A 64 -20.01 -6.15 4.61
C THR A 64 -19.61 -5.82 6.05
N GLU A 65 -20.23 -6.51 7.00
CA GLU A 65 -19.88 -6.37 8.42
C GLU A 65 -18.43 -6.80 8.69
N ASP A 66 -17.99 -7.90 8.08
CA ASP A 66 -16.61 -8.40 8.18
C ASP A 66 -15.59 -7.37 7.68
N GLY A 67 -15.89 -6.71 6.56
CA GLY A 67 -15.02 -5.66 6.01
C GLY A 67 -14.88 -4.46 6.95
N LYS A 68 -15.98 -4.04 7.59
CA LYS A 68 -15.98 -2.96 8.59
C LYS A 68 -15.21 -3.35 9.85
N ASN A 69 -15.40 -4.58 10.34
CA ASN A 69 -14.70 -5.12 11.51
C ASN A 69 -13.20 -5.21 11.25
N LEU A 70 -12.79 -5.63 10.05
CA LEU A 70 -11.38 -5.68 9.67
C LEU A 70 -10.74 -4.28 9.64
N LEU A 71 -11.41 -3.27 9.07
CA LEU A 71 -10.92 -1.89 9.06
C LEU A 71 -10.82 -1.30 10.47
N ALA A 72 -11.77 -1.61 11.35
CA ALA A 72 -11.73 -1.17 12.74
C ALA A 72 -10.56 -1.81 13.50
N GLY A 73 -10.34 -3.13 13.29
CA GLY A 73 -9.22 -3.86 13.87
C GLY A 73 -7.86 -3.33 13.41
N GLU A 74 -7.70 -3.10 12.11
CA GLU A 74 -6.46 -2.56 11.54
C GLU A 74 -6.19 -1.12 12.03
N LYS A 75 -7.23 -0.28 12.11
CA LYS A 75 -7.09 1.08 12.65
C LYS A 75 -6.61 1.07 14.10
N ARG A 76 -7.19 0.20 14.92
CA ARG A 76 -6.80 0.04 16.33
C ARG A 76 -5.37 -0.45 16.45
N ALA A 77 -4.99 -1.48 15.70
CA ALA A 77 -3.63 -2.01 15.68
C ALA A 77 -2.61 -0.91 15.33
N ARG A 78 -2.90 -0.09 14.31
CA ARG A 78 -2.02 1.02 13.92
C ARG A 78 -1.88 2.08 15.02
N GLN A 79 -2.98 2.45 15.69
CA GLN A 79 -2.94 3.43 16.77
C GLN A 79 -2.15 2.91 17.98
N LEU A 80 -2.26 1.62 18.30
CA LEU A 80 -1.45 0.98 19.33
C LEU A 80 0.02 1.01 18.96
N LEU A 81 0.39 0.63 17.73
CA LEU A 81 1.77 0.69 17.25
C LEU A 81 2.35 2.11 17.35
N GLN A 82 1.60 3.13 16.93
CA GLN A 82 2.02 4.53 17.06
C GLN A 82 2.18 4.98 18.51
N ALA A 83 1.38 4.43 19.44
CA ALA A 83 1.52 4.72 20.86
C ALA A 83 2.76 4.04 21.45
N GLU A 84 3.08 2.83 21.02
CA GLU A 84 4.29 2.10 21.44
C GLU A 84 5.56 2.74 20.88
N GLU A 85 5.57 3.17 19.62
CA GLU A 85 6.69 3.92 19.02
C GLU A 85 7.04 5.19 19.80
N LYS A 86 6.04 5.84 20.41
CA LYS A 86 6.25 7.02 21.25
C LYS A 86 6.85 6.68 22.62
N LYS A 87 6.64 5.47 23.12
CA LYS A 87 7.14 5.02 24.44
C LYS A 87 8.58 4.50 24.37
N GLY A 88 9.02 4.01 23.21
CA GLY A 88 10.37 3.51 23.04
C GLY A 88 10.58 2.79 21.71
N PRO A 89 11.81 2.27 21.48
CA PRO A 89 12.13 1.51 20.28
C PRO A 89 11.28 0.23 20.22
N LEU A 90 10.66 -0.01 19.06
CA LEU A 90 9.86 -1.19 18.81
C LEU A 90 10.72 -2.47 18.81
N PRO A 91 10.21 -3.59 19.35
CA PRO A 91 10.89 -4.87 19.23
C PRO A 91 10.97 -5.32 17.77
N ALA A 92 12.17 -5.69 17.32
CA ALA A 92 12.42 -6.21 15.99
C ALA A 92 12.53 -7.73 16.01
N GLY A 93 11.71 -8.42 15.20
CA GLY A 93 11.77 -9.88 15.10
C GLY A 93 10.46 -10.51 14.59
N PRO A 94 10.46 -11.83 14.34
CA PRO A 94 9.22 -12.56 14.09
C PRO A 94 8.33 -12.55 15.33
N ALA A 95 7.02 -12.59 15.14
CA ALA A 95 6.08 -12.76 16.24
C ALA A 95 6.30 -14.14 16.89
N VAL A 96 6.52 -14.16 18.19
CA VAL A 96 6.71 -15.39 18.99
C VAL A 96 5.61 -15.45 20.04
N ALA A 97 4.98 -16.61 20.21
CA ALA A 97 4.00 -16.81 21.27
C ALA A 97 4.70 -16.72 22.65
N MET A 98 4.17 -15.88 23.54
CA MET A 98 4.67 -15.77 24.91
C MET A 98 4.14 -16.91 25.78
N SER A 99 4.81 -17.21 26.90
CA SER A 99 4.36 -18.21 27.87
C SER A 99 3.08 -17.73 28.55
N GLY A 100 1.93 -18.24 28.10
CA GLY A 100 0.59 -17.81 28.53
C GLY A 100 -0.32 -17.33 27.39
N ALA A 101 0.12 -17.39 26.14
CA ALA A 101 -0.71 -17.03 24.99
C ALA A 101 -1.95 -17.93 24.86
N THR A 102 -3.07 -17.33 24.46
CA THR A 102 -4.31 -18.09 24.22
C THR A 102 -4.21 -18.95 22.96
N SER A 103 -5.11 -19.93 22.83
CA SER A 103 -5.13 -20.81 21.64
C SER A 103 -5.36 -20.03 20.34
N GLU A 104 -6.11 -18.94 20.44
CA GLU A 104 -6.49 -18.01 19.38
C GLU A 104 -5.30 -17.16 18.92
N GLU A 105 -4.47 -16.66 19.84
CA GLU A 105 -3.25 -15.90 19.51
C GLU A 105 -2.23 -16.79 18.79
N THR A 106 -2.08 -18.04 19.25
CA THR A 106 -1.16 -19.00 18.63
C THR A 106 -1.61 -19.36 17.21
N ALA A 107 -2.93 -19.55 17.00
CA ALA A 107 -3.52 -19.78 15.68
C ALA A 107 -3.32 -18.57 14.73
N LEU A 108 -3.47 -17.34 15.25
CA LEU A 108 -3.26 -16.13 14.47
C LEU A 108 -1.79 -15.96 14.05
N ILE A 109 -0.83 -16.21 14.96
CA ILE A 109 0.61 -16.17 14.66
C ILE A 109 0.96 -17.18 13.56
N GLY A 110 0.39 -18.39 13.61
CA GLY A 110 0.54 -19.40 12.58
C GLY A 110 -0.01 -18.95 11.23
N ALA A 111 -1.25 -18.44 11.19
CA ALA A 111 -1.90 -17.98 9.98
C ALA A 111 -1.15 -16.81 9.31
N ILE A 112 -0.67 -15.85 10.09
CA ILE A 112 0.14 -14.73 9.59
C ILE A 112 1.45 -15.23 9.02
N SER A 113 2.13 -16.17 9.68
CA SER A 113 3.42 -16.70 9.22
C SER A 113 3.33 -17.36 7.84
N LEU A 114 2.22 -18.03 7.53
CA LEU A 114 2.00 -18.71 6.24
C LEU A 114 1.75 -17.74 5.07
N ARG A 115 1.09 -16.59 5.30
CA ARG A 115 0.76 -15.62 4.24
C ARG A 115 1.89 -14.61 3.94
N ASN A 116 3.05 -14.74 4.60
CA ASN A 116 4.03 -13.67 4.76
C ASN A 116 5.39 -13.83 4.03
N PRO A 117 5.45 -14.23 2.74
CA PRO A 117 6.66 -13.96 1.96
C PRO A 117 6.65 -12.54 1.35
N ARG A 118 5.49 -12.03 0.92
CA ARG A 118 5.38 -10.74 0.19
C ARG A 118 5.05 -9.53 1.09
N TRP A 119 4.37 -9.72 2.21
CA TRP A 119 4.15 -8.66 3.22
C TRP A 119 5.47 -8.13 3.80
N ARG A 120 6.44 -9.03 4.01
CA ARG A 120 7.71 -8.73 4.67
C ARG A 120 8.47 -7.59 3.98
N VAL A 121 8.48 -7.53 2.65
CA VAL A 121 9.18 -6.46 1.91
C VAL A 121 8.43 -5.12 1.93
N HIS A 122 7.10 -5.12 1.92
CA HIS A 122 6.31 -3.88 1.93
C HIS A 122 6.13 -3.28 3.33
N CYS A 123 6.07 -4.11 4.38
CA CYS A 123 5.86 -3.63 5.74
C CYS A 123 7.17 -3.21 6.44
N THR A 124 8.30 -3.88 6.18
CA THR A 124 9.60 -3.43 6.72
C THR A 124 10.03 -2.08 6.12
N MET A 125 9.65 -1.79 4.87
CA MET A 125 9.84 -0.47 4.26
C MET A 125 8.93 0.61 4.86
N LYS A 126 7.63 0.35 5.10
CA LYS A 126 6.74 1.40 5.65
C LYS A 126 6.95 1.69 7.14
N ILE A 127 7.40 0.72 7.95
CA ILE A 127 7.73 0.96 9.37
C ILE A 127 8.99 1.84 9.52
N SER A 128 9.88 1.84 8.53
CA SER A 128 11.09 2.69 8.52
C SER A 128 10.93 4.03 7.80
N GLN A 129 9.82 4.24 7.08
CA GLN A 129 9.63 5.38 6.19
C GLN A 129 8.54 6.35 6.66
N VAL A 130 8.39 6.53 7.97
CA VAL A 130 7.75 7.74 8.54
C VAL A 130 8.79 8.86 8.62
N ARG A 131 9.35 9.25 7.46
CA ARG A 131 9.86 10.60 7.15
C ARG A 131 10.47 10.67 5.75
N CYS A 132 10.26 11.84 5.15
CA CYS A 132 10.86 12.37 3.93
C CYS A 132 10.26 11.85 2.61
N VAL A 133 9.21 12.55 2.19
CA VAL A 133 8.88 12.75 0.77
C VAL A 133 10.10 13.40 0.10
N PRO A 134 10.73 12.79 -0.92
CA PRO A 134 11.78 13.47 -1.66
C PRO A 134 11.15 14.51 -2.60
N CYS A 135 11.44 15.80 -2.37
CA CYS A 135 11.29 16.81 -3.43
C CYS A 135 12.16 16.37 -4.61
N ARG A 136 11.56 16.29 -5.80
CA ARG A 136 12.12 15.65 -7.00
C ARG A 136 13.39 16.31 -7.59
N ASP A 137 13.87 17.42 -7.04
CA ASP A 137 14.89 18.26 -7.72
C ASP A 137 16.14 18.65 -6.89
N CYS A 138 16.43 18.00 -5.76
CA CYS A 138 17.58 18.40 -4.92
C CYS A 138 18.74 17.39 -4.97
N ALA A 139 19.63 17.53 -5.96
CA ALA A 139 20.91 16.79 -6.04
C ALA A 139 21.99 17.31 -5.06
N ARG A 140 21.67 17.52 -3.77
CA ARG A 140 22.67 17.90 -2.74
C ARG A 140 22.44 17.16 -1.41
N PRO A 141 23.52 16.77 -0.69
CA PRO A 141 23.41 16.18 0.65
C PRO A 141 22.84 17.18 1.66
N TRP A 142 21.96 16.69 2.54
CA TRP A 142 21.31 17.49 3.58
C TRP A 142 22.30 17.93 4.68
N THR A 143 22.30 19.22 5.04
CA THR A 143 23.01 19.74 6.22
C THR A 143 22.02 20.36 7.22
N PRO A 144 22.27 20.27 8.55
CA PRO A 144 21.30 20.64 9.60
C PRO A 144 20.92 22.13 9.67
N SER A 145 21.51 23.02 8.86
CA SER A 145 21.32 24.48 8.96
C SER A 145 20.29 25.06 7.98
N SER A 146 19.71 24.27 7.08
CA SER A 146 18.79 24.80 6.05
C SER A 146 17.31 24.72 6.47
N ARG A 147 16.83 25.73 7.19
CA ARG A 147 15.38 25.94 7.48
C ARG A 147 14.64 26.59 6.31
N ARG A 148 14.57 25.96 5.15
CA ARG A 148 13.72 26.45 4.05
C ARG A 148 13.14 25.29 3.27
N CYS A 149 11.89 24.96 3.57
CA CYS A 149 10.80 24.70 2.62
C CYS A 149 9.53 24.50 3.46
N TRP A 150 8.62 25.47 3.35
CA TRP A 150 7.19 25.27 3.60
C TRP A 150 6.61 24.41 2.49
#